data_AF-A0A6C0JZW9-F1
#
_entry.id   AF-A0A6C0JZW9-F1
#
_cell.length_a   1.000
_cell.length_b   1.000
_cell.length_c   1.000
_cell.angle_alpha   90.00
_cell.angle_beta   90.00
_cell.angle_gamma   90.00
#
_symmetry.space_group_name_H-M   'P 1'
#
loop_
_entity.id
_entity.type
_entity.pdbx_description
1 polymer ?
#
loop_
_entity_poly.entity_id
_entity_poly.type
_entity_poly.pdbx_seq_one_letter_code
_entity_poly.pdbx_strand_id
1 'polypeptide(L)'
;MDTCPAIKQNGSVCGSRIYGADEQKYCGRHMTVQKNHGPNHYEILQLRYKHKRESSDLYEVYYHHRLGVQKMFDNAEGDKRHEIHTRLMDIDATYRNDLNLMRREHRAAEDTLLREIDARVQAGGVDPDVEARQKRRERKERVILLRAARAAPRAAPHAGAGRVEEELDVHWGPVGIVAGFYAGEQAAALGEGIPHAPRALAVIAGDKQSIHTVEVVSHMRSIVDKVRKVEVPLEYQWNTRVVSKTPGEIIAGCKLSGPATVEMIRLYTLDTAIYDIEQGIYGKVMDSMWQFVKNHPETESLRVIIKEEIEAGVGYCAQGNLTRICNVLAGYIEDITPPSSRFEQANDRIQQLLSVEDVNSRKMSAKAILLELGFKEGDAHWSAYMETVA
;
A
#
# COMPACT_ATOMS: atom_id res chain seq x y z
N MET A 1 -2.55 -26.04 -36.74
CA MET A 1 -1.39 -25.39 -36.10
C MET A 1 -1.93 -24.54 -34.98
N ASP A 2 -1.66 -24.91 -33.74
CA ASP A 2 -2.22 -24.21 -32.60
C ASP A 2 -1.45 -22.92 -32.36
N THR A 3 -2.20 -21.86 -32.02
CA THR A 3 -1.64 -20.57 -31.67
C THR A 3 -1.65 -20.42 -30.16
N CYS A 4 -0.65 -19.72 -29.62
CA CYS A 4 -0.54 -19.52 -28.19
C CYS A 4 -1.69 -18.63 -27.67
N PRO A 5 -2.54 -19.15 -26.76
CA PRO A 5 -3.68 -18.42 -26.23
C PRO A 5 -3.31 -17.45 -25.12
N ALA A 6 -2.02 -17.34 -24.75
CA ALA A 6 -1.59 -16.51 -23.64
C ALA A 6 -1.83 -15.02 -23.88
N ILE A 7 -2.14 -14.30 -22.81
CA ILE A 7 -2.34 -12.85 -22.85
C ILE A 7 -1.01 -12.13 -22.57
N LYS A 8 -0.59 -11.27 -23.50
CA LYS A 8 0.62 -10.44 -23.40
C LYS A 8 0.40 -9.32 -22.36
N GLN A 9 1.49 -8.63 -21.97
CA GLN A 9 1.44 -7.49 -21.03
C GLN A 9 0.58 -6.30 -21.49
N ASN A 10 0.35 -6.15 -22.78
CA ASN A 10 -0.55 -5.14 -23.36
C ASN A 10 -2.01 -5.64 -23.45
N GLY A 11 -2.30 -6.82 -22.92
CA GLY A 11 -3.61 -7.47 -22.91
C GLY A 11 -4.06 -8.10 -24.23
N SER A 12 -3.24 -8.07 -25.30
CA SER A 12 -3.56 -8.78 -26.53
C SER A 12 -3.13 -10.25 -26.49
N VAL A 13 -3.81 -11.10 -27.26
CA VAL A 13 -3.48 -12.53 -27.36
C VAL A 13 -2.12 -12.70 -28.06
N CYS A 14 -1.35 -13.70 -27.63
CA CYS A 14 0.00 -13.94 -28.14
C CYS A 14 -0.01 -14.23 -29.63
N GLY A 15 -0.84 -15.20 -30.06
CA GLY A 15 -0.99 -15.61 -31.45
C GLY A 15 0.22 -16.31 -32.07
N SER A 16 1.34 -16.44 -31.33
CA SER A 16 2.53 -17.14 -31.81
C SER A 16 2.24 -18.61 -32.04
N ARG A 17 2.72 -19.17 -33.16
CA ARG A 17 2.60 -20.59 -33.45
C ARG A 17 3.36 -21.41 -32.40
N ILE A 18 2.73 -22.48 -31.93
CA ILE A 18 3.35 -23.47 -31.05
C ILE A 18 3.95 -24.56 -31.94
N TYR A 19 5.25 -24.82 -31.78
CA TYR A 19 5.98 -25.85 -32.52
C TYR A 19 6.35 -26.97 -31.55
N GLY A 20 5.80 -28.17 -31.73
CA GLY A 20 6.04 -29.34 -30.88
C GLY A 20 4.83 -30.29 -30.87
N ALA A 21 5.07 -31.60 -30.78
CA ALA A 21 4.04 -32.65 -30.90
C ALA A 21 3.28 -32.96 -29.61
N ASP A 22 3.72 -32.45 -28.45
CA ASP A 22 3.19 -32.91 -27.16
C ASP A 22 2.76 -31.73 -26.26
N GLU A 23 1.47 -31.74 -25.86
CA GLU A 23 0.84 -31.16 -24.66
C GLU A 23 1.12 -29.70 -24.24
N GLN A 24 1.96 -28.95 -24.95
CA GLN A 24 2.31 -27.58 -24.55
C GLN A 24 1.21 -26.58 -24.86
N LYS A 25 0.52 -26.10 -23.81
CA LYS A 25 -0.53 -25.07 -23.89
C LYS A 25 -0.01 -23.70 -24.34
N TYR A 26 1.27 -23.39 -24.18
CA TYR A 26 1.83 -22.06 -24.42
C TYR A 26 3.12 -22.08 -25.27
N CYS A 27 3.43 -20.97 -25.96
CA CYS A 27 4.71 -20.82 -26.65
C CYS A 27 5.88 -20.72 -25.65
N GLY A 28 7.11 -21.00 -26.10
CA GLY A 28 8.30 -21.05 -25.24
C GLY A 28 8.52 -19.81 -24.36
N ARG A 29 8.19 -18.62 -24.86
CA ARG A 29 8.28 -17.36 -24.08
C ARG A 29 7.30 -17.36 -22.90
N HIS A 30 6.05 -17.73 -23.14
CA HIS A 30 5.01 -17.77 -22.11
C HIS A 30 5.20 -18.94 -21.16
N MET A 31 5.70 -20.09 -21.63
CA MET A 31 6.14 -21.20 -20.78
C MET A 31 7.24 -20.75 -19.81
N THR A 32 8.19 -19.95 -20.26
CA THR A 32 9.26 -19.41 -19.40
C THR A 32 8.69 -18.48 -18.31
N VAL A 33 7.75 -17.60 -18.68
CA VAL A 33 7.07 -16.74 -17.70
C VAL A 33 6.26 -17.57 -16.71
N GLN A 34 5.50 -18.56 -17.18
CA GLN A 34 4.73 -19.47 -16.33
C GLN A 34 5.63 -20.22 -15.35
N LYS A 35 6.76 -20.78 -15.80
CA LYS A 35 7.74 -21.44 -14.91
C LYS A 35 8.30 -20.52 -13.84
N ASN A 36 8.56 -19.25 -14.18
CA ASN A 36 9.09 -18.26 -13.22
C ASN A 36 8.05 -17.78 -12.20
N HIS A 37 6.77 -17.72 -12.61
CA HIS A 37 5.69 -17.21 -11.80
C HIS A 37 4.91 -18.30 -11.04
N GLY A 38 4.94 -19.54 -11.52
CA GLY A 38 4.03 -20.59 -11.11
C GLY A 38 2.74 -20.55 -11.96
N PRO A 39 2.11 -21.71 -12.23
CA PRO A 39 0.93 -21.79 -13.09
C PRO A 39 -0.26 -20.95 -12.58
N ASN A 40 -0.56 -20.96 -11.26
CA ASN A 40 -1.72 -20.27 -10.73
C ASN A 40 -1.53 -18.74 -10.79
N HIS A 41 -0.38 -18.25 -10.33
CA HIS A 41 -0.04 -16.83 -10.39
C HIS A 41 0.07 -16.33 -11.84
N TYR A 42 0.48 -17.18 -12.77
CA TYR A 42 0.51 -16.84 -14.19
C TYR A 42 -0.89 -16.67 -14.80
N GLU A 43 -1.88 -17.46 -14.38
CA GLU A 43 -3.28 -17.26 -14.77
C GLU A 43 -3.82 -15.92 -14.24
N ILE A 44 -3.53 -15.59 -12.98
CA ILE A 44 -3.90 -14.28 -12.38
C ILE A 44 -3.26 -13.13 -13.15
N LEU A 45 -1.98 -13.26 -13.54
CA LEU A 45 -1.29 -12.22 -14.33
C LEU A 45 -1.95 -12.01 -15.69
N GLN A 46 -2.33 -13.08 -16.38
CA GLN A 46 -3.03 -12.98 -17.67
C GLN A 46 -4.38 -12.29 -17.53
N LEU A 47 -5.15 -12.62 -16.49
CA LEU A 47 -6.41 -11.95 -16.19
C LEU A 47 -6.21 -10.45 -15.94
N ARG A 48 -5.18 -10.08 -15.18
CA ARG A 48 -4.84 -8.66 -14.94
C ARG A 48 -4.41 -7.92 -16.20
N TYR A 49 -3.69 -8.57 -17.11
CA TYR A 49 -3.35 -7.95 -18.39
C TYR A 49 -4.59 -7.72 -19.27
N LYS A 50 -5.55 -8.65 -19.24
CA LYS A 50 -6.85 -8.48 -19.89
C LYS A 50 -7.60 -7.28 -19.30
N HIS A 51 -7.75 -7.23 -17.98
CA HIS A 51 -8.42 -6.13 -17.26
C HIS A 51 -7.80 -4.77 -17.59
N LYS A 52 -6.46 -4.70 -17.60
CA LYS A 52 -5.73 -3.48 -17.97
C LYS A 52 -6.04 -3.04 -19.39
N ARG A 53 -6.14 -3.95 -20.35
CA ARG A 53 -6.47 -3.62 -21.75
C ARG A 53 -7.90 -3.13 -21.87
N GLU A 54 -8.86 -3.81 -21.26
CA GLU A 54 -10.27 -3.39 -21.27
C GLU A 54 -10.44 -1.99 -20.66
N SER A 55 -9.77 -1.69 -19.54
CA SER A 55 -9.78 -0.35 -18.96
C SER A 55 -9.12 0.70 -19.87
N SER A 56 -8.04 0.34 -20.56
CA SER A 56 -7.39 1.22 -21.55
C SER A 56 -8.31 1.49 -22.74
N ASP A 57 -8.97 0.47 -23.26
CA ASP A 57 -9.88 0.58 -24.41
C ASP A 57 -11.10 1.45 -24.06
N LEU A 58 -11.67 1.29 -22.85
CA LEU A 58 -12.74 2.15 -22.35
C LEU A 58 -12.28 3.62 -22.23
N TYR A 59 -11.06 3.84 -21.71
CA TYR A 59 -10.50 5.18 -21.59
C TYR A 59 -10.26 5.83 -22.97
N GLU A 60 -9.78 5.08 -23.96
CA GLU A 60 -9.59 5.59 -25.32
C GLU A 60 -10.93 6.04 -25.93
N VAL A 61 -11.99 5.23 -25.81
CA VAL A 61 -13.33 5.58 -26.29
C VAL A 61 -13.85 6.85 -25.61
N TYR A 62 -13.75 6.91 -24.28
CA TYR A 62 -14.12 8.10 -23.50
C TYR A 62 -13.33 9.34 -23.94
N TYR A 63 -12.00 9.22 -24.04
CA TYR A 63 -11.11 10.31 -24.39
C TYR A 63 -11.46 10.89 -25.76
N HIS A 64 -11.66 10.04 -26.76
CA HIS A 64 -12.03 10.50 -28.11
C HIS A 64 -13.42 11.13 -28.16
N HIS A 65 -14.40 10.55 -27.47
CA HIS A 65 -15.76 11.11 -27.42
C HIS A 65 -15.78 12.48 -26.72
N ARG A 66 -15.14 12.58 -25.55
CA ARG A 66 -15.04 13.82 -24.78
C ARG A 66 -14.27 14.89 -25.54
N LEU A 67 -13.14 14.55 -26.16
CA LEU A 67 -12.35 15.50 -26.95
C LEU A 67 -13.14 16.06 -28.14
N GLY A 68 -13.97 15.23 -28.79
CA GLY A 68 -14.86 15.67 -29.86
C GLY A 68 -15.85 16.74 -29.38
N VAL A 69 -16.51 16.49 -28.25
CA VAL A 69 -17.50 17.43 -27.67
C VAL A 69 -16.82 18.67 -27.07
N GLN A 70 -15.63 18.53 -26.48
CA GLN A 70 -14.86 19.66 -25.95
C GLN A 70 -14.53 20.68 -27.06
N LYS A 71 -14.10 20.21 -28.24
CA LYS A 71 -13.86 21.09 -29.38
C LYS A 71 -15.13 21.84 -29.83
N MET A 72 -16.31 21.24 -29.68
CA MET A 72 -17.57 21.94 -29.94
C MET A 72 -17.84 22.99 -28.87
N PHE A 73 -17.55 22.69 -27.61
CA PHE A 73 -17.72 23.59 -26.48
C PHE A 73 -16.86 24.85 -26.63
N ASP A 74 -15.60 24.69 -27.01
CA ASP A 74 -14.64 25.78 -27.14
C ASP A 74 -15.05 26.80 -28.23
N ASN A 75 -15.84 26.37 -29.22
CA ASN A 75 -16.34 27.19 -30.31
C ASN A 75 -17.78 27.69 -30.13
N ALA A 76 -18.44 27.34 -29.02
CA ALA A 76 -19.86 27.63 -28.81
C ALA A 76 -20.08 28.90 -27.97
N GLU A 77 -21.13 29.64 -28.30
CA GLU A 77 -21.59 30.84 -27.59
C GLU A 77 -23.05 30.70 -27.16
N GLY A 78 -23.44 31.47 -26.13
CA GLY A 78 -24.81 31.55 -25.63
C GLY A 78 -25.38 30.19 -25.21
N ASP A 79 -26.66 29.97 -25.52
CA ASP A 79 -27.41 28.77 -25.10
C ASP A 79 -26.81 27.45 -25.61
N LYS A 80 -26.19 27.47 -26.80
CA LYS A 80 -25.50 26.29 -27.34
C LYS A 80 -24.36 25.82 -26.44
N ARG A 81 -23.69 26.76 -25.77
CA ARG A 81 -22.59 26.44 -24.86
C ARG A 81 -23.10 25.68 -23.62
N HIS A 82 -24.27 26.03 -23.11
CA HIS A 82 -24.90 25.35 -21.98
C HIS A 82 -25.35 23.93 -22.35
N GLU A 83 -25.94 23.75 -23.54
CA GLU A 83 -26.32 22.42 -24.06
C GLU A 83 -25.09 21.50 -24.19
N ILE A 84 -24.00 22.01 -24.79
CA ILE A 84 -22.76 21.23 -24.96
C ILE A 84 -22.10 20.92 -23.61
N HIS A 85 -22.15 21.84 -22.64
CA HIS A 85 -21.67 21.58 -21.29
C HIS A 85 -22.42 20.42 -20.63
N THR A 86 -23.74 20.40 -20.74
CA THR A 86 -24.58 19.31 -20.21
C THR A 86 -24.17 17.98 -20.84
N ARG A 87 -23.97 17.97 -22.17
CA ARG A 87 -23.48 16.78 -22.88
C ARG A 87 -22.10 16.31 -22.40
N LEU A 88 -21.18 17.21 -22.05
CA LEU A 88 -19.89 16.82 -21.46
C LEU A 88 -20.07 16.14 -20.10
N MET A 89 -20.96 16.67 -19.25
CA MET A 89 -21.26 16.05 -17.95
C MET A 89 -21.87 14.65 -18.11
N ASP A 90 -22.76 14.46 -19.10
CA ASP A 90 -23.36 13.15 -19.40
C ASP A 90 -22.31 12.14 -19.88
N ILE A 91 -21.33 12.58 -20.68
CA ILE A 91 -20.19 11.74 -21.11
C ILE A 91 -19.35 11.32 -19.89
N ASP A 92 -19.03 12.27 -19.01
CA ASP A 92 -18.26 12.00 -17.79
C ASP A 92 -19.03 11.10 -16.80
N ALA A 93 -20.35 11.23 -16.71
CA ALA A 93 -21.21 10.37 -15.91
C ALA A 93 -21.28 8.95 -16.48
N THR A 94 -21.47 8.82 -17.80
CA THR A 94 -21.51 7.53 -18.49
C THR A 94 -20.18 6.78 -18.32
N TYR A 95 -19.05 7.45 -18.56
CA TYR A 95 -17.73 6.84 -18.38
C TYR A 95 -17.49 6.35 -16.94
N ARG A 96 -17.88 7.14 -15.93
CA ARG A 96 -17.77 6.71 -14.53
C ARG A 96 -18.61 5.46 -14.24
N ASN A 97 -19.84 5.42 -14.76
CA ASN A 97 -20.72 4.25 -14.61
C ASN A 97 -20.12 3.00 -15.27
N ASP A 98 -19.67 3.13 -16.52
CA ASP A 98 -19.06 2.02 -17.27
C ASP A 98 -17.78 1.51 -16.59
N LEU A 99 -16.93 2.43 -16.12
CA LEU A 99 -15.71 2.10 -15.39
C LEU A 99 -16.02 1.37 -14.08
N ASN A 100 -17.06 1.81 -13.35
CA ASN A 100 -17.47 1.20 -12.10
C ASN A 100 -18.09 -0.19 -12.33
N LEU A 101 -18.89 -0.37 -13.39
CA LEU A 101 -19.40 -1.68 -13.80
C LEU A 101 -18.27 -2.63 -14.17
N MET A 102 -17.36 -2.21 -15.06
CA MET A 102 -16.19 -2.99 -15.46
C MET A 102 -15.34 -3.40 -14.25
N ARG A 103 -15.08 -2.49 -13.30
CA ARG A 103 -14.33 -2.81 -12.08
C ARG A 103 -15.02 -3.86 -11.21
N ARG A 104 -16.36 -3.88 -11.16
CA ARG A 104 -17.11 -4.93 -10.45
C ARG A 104 -16.95 -6.27 -11.14
N GLU A 105 -17.06 -6.31 -12.47
CA GLU A 105 -16.86 -7.53 -13.27
C GLU A 105 -15.43 -8.06 -13.13
N HIS A 106 -14.42 -7.19 -13.19
CA HIS A 106 -13.01 -7.54 -12.99
C HIS A 106 -12.77 -8.19 -11.62
N ARG A 107 -13.32 -7.60 -10.55
CA ARG A 107 -13.24 -8.18 -9.21
C ARG A 107 -13.93 -9.54 -9.13
N ALA A 108 -15.15 -9.65 -9.66
CA ALA A 108 -15.88 -10.92 -9.66
C ALA A 108 -15.13 -12.02 -10.43
N ALA A 109 -14.46 -11.67 -11.54
CA ALA A 109 -13.62 -12.59 -12.29
C ALA A 109 -12.35 -13.00 -11.51
N GLU A 110 -11.67 -12.06 -10.85
CA GLU A 110 -10.52 -12.36 -9.99
C GLU A 110 -10.92 -13.26 -8.81
N ASP A 111 -12.01 -12.94 -8.12
CA ASP A 111 -12.51 -13.73 -6.98
C ASP A 111 -12.95 -15.14 -7.39
N THR A 112 -13.50 -15.29 -8.59
CA THR A 112 -13.85 -16.61 -9.15
C THR A 112 -12.60 -17.42 -9.45
N LEU A 113 -11.62 -16.83 -10.14
CA LEU A 113 -10.35 -17.49 -10.44
C LEU A 113 -9.59 -17.89 -9.17
N LEU A 114 -9.56 -17.03 -8.15
CA LEU A 114 -8.91 -17.34 -6.87
C LEU A 114 -9.59 -18.51 -6.17
N ARG A 115 -10.92 -18.56 -6.15
CA ARG A 115 -11.67 -19.72 -5.59
C ARG A 115 -11.39 -21.01 -6.36
N GLU A 116 -11.31 -20.96 -7.69
CA GLU A 116 -10.93 -22.11 -8.52
C GLU A 116 -9.50 -22.58 -8.23
N ILE A 117 -8.56 -21.65 -8.10
CA ILE A 117 -7.16 -21.95 -7.72
C ILE A 117 -7.13 -22.63 -6.35
N ASP A 118 -7.79 -22.07 -5.35
CA ASP A 118 -7.82 -22.62 -3.99
C ASP A 118 -8.43 -24.02 -3.98
N ALA A 119 -9.51 -24.25 -4.73
CA ALA A 119 -10.11 -25.57 -4.88
C ALA A 119 -9.14 -26.57 -5.54
N ARG A 120 -8.39 -26.17 -6.57
CA ARG A 120 -7.35 -27.01 -7.21
C ARG A 120 -6.21 -27.35 -6.23
N VAL A 121 -5.76 -26.37 -5.44
CA VAL A 121 -4.72 -26.58 -4.43
C VAL A 121 -5.21 -27.51 -3.32
N GLN A 122 -6.44 -27.33 -2.84
CA GLN A 122 -7.05 -28.22 -1.85
C GLN A 122 -7.21 -29.64 -2.37
N ALA A 123 -7.66 -29.82 -3.61
CA ALA A 123 -7.83 -31.14 -4.23
C ALA A 123 -6.49 -31.85 -4.47
N GLY A 124 -5.45 -31.11 -4.88
CA GLY A 124 -4.11 -31.67 -5.15
C GLY A 124 -3.23 -31.84 -3.90
N GLY A 125 -3.54 -31.16 -2.79
CA GLY A 125 -2.77 -31.18 -1.55
C GLY A 125 -1.41 -30.45 -1.60
N VAL A 126 -0.97 -30.02 -2.77
CA VAL A 126 0.29 -29.29 -2.97
C VAL A 126 0.05 -28.09 -3.89
N ASP A 127 0.46 -26.90 -3.45
CA ASP A 127 0.39 -25.70 -4.29
C ASP A 127 1.54 -25.69 -5.31
N PRO A 128 1.25 -25.75 -6.63
CA PRO A 128 2.28 -25.78 -7.67
C PRO A 128 3.10 -24.48 -7.77
N ASP A 129 2.65 -23.40 -7.13
CA ASP A 129 3.37 -22.12 -7.14
C ASP A 129 4.44 -22.00 -6.05
N VAL A 130 4.56 -22.96 -5.11
CA VAL A 130 5.49 -22.87 -3.97
C VAL A 130 6.94 -22.64 -4.42
N GLU A 131 7.45 -23.47 -5.33
CA GLU A 131 8.83 -23.38 -5.82
C GLU A 131 9.08 -22.04 -6.53
N ALA A 132 8.14 -21.62 -7.38
CA ALA A 132 8.25 -20.35 -8.08
C ALA A 132 8.20 -19.16 -7.11
N ARG A 133 7.36 -19.22 -6.06
CA ARG A 133 7.30 -18.21 -5.00
C ARG A 133 8.62 -18.11 -4.23
N GLN A 134 9.23 -19.25 -3.90
CA GLN A 134 10.54 -19.28 -3.24
C GLN A 134 11.62 -18.64 -4.12
N LYS A 135 11.75 -19.04 -5.39
CA LYS A 135 12.71 -18.43 -6.34
C LYS A 135 12.53 -16.92 -6.48
N ARG A 136 11.28 -16.43 -6.44
CA ARG A 136 11.00 -14.98 -6.45
C ARG A 136 11.45 -14.27 -5.17
N ARG A 137 11.31 -14.90 -4.00
CA ARG A 137 11.81 -14.37 -2.73
C ARG A 137 13.33 -14.28 -2.74
N GLU A 138 14.01 -15.37 -3.10
CA GLU A 138 15.47 -15.43 -3.22
C GLU A 138 16.00 -14.37 -4.21
N ARG A 139 15.34 -14.21 -5.36
CA ARG A 139 15.72 -13.17 -6.33
C ARG A 139 15.55 -11.76 -5.77
N LYS A 140 14.48 -11.50 -5.01
CA LYS A 140 14.26 -10.19 -4.36
C LYS A 140 15.32 -9.93 -3.30
N GLU A 141 15.61 -10.90 -2.45
CA GLU A 141 16.68 -10.82 -1.44
C GLU A 141 18.04 -10.55 -2.08
N ARG A 142 18.37 -11.25 -3.16
CA ARG A 142 19.60 -11.00 -3.92
C ARG A 142 19.66 -9.58 -4.48
N VAL A 143 18.57 -9.04 -5.00
CA VAL A 143 18.52 -7.66 -5.50
C VAL A 143 18.68 -6.67 -4.34
N ILE A 144 18.07 -6.92 -3.19
CA ILE A 144 18.22 -6.09 -1.98
C ILE A 144 19.68 -6.10 -1.51
N LEU A 145 20.31 -7.27 -1.41
CA LEU A 145 21.72 -7.41 -1.06
C LEU A 145 22.65 -6.69 -2.05
N LEU A 146 22.38 -6.80 -3.36
CA LEU A 146 23.16 -6.09 -4.38
C LEU A 146 22.98 -4.57 -4.28
N ARG A 147 21.78 -4.09 -3.92
CA ARG A 147 21.52 -2.66 -3.70
C ARG A 147 22.21 -2.17 -2.43
N ALA A 148 22.13 -2.93 -1.34
CA ALA A 148 22.83 -2.62 -0.09
C ALA A 148 24.36 -2.60 -0.29
N ALA A 149 24.92 -3.56 -1.02
CA ALA A 149 26.34 -3.59 -1.34
C ALA A 149 26.79 -2.41 -2.22
N ARG A 150 25.91 -1.87 -3.06
CA ARG A 150 26.18 -0.65 -3.85
C ARG A 150 26.02 0.63 -3.04
N ALA A 151 25.11 0.63 -2.06
CA ALA A 151 24.84 1.77 -1.19
C ALA A 151 25.85 1.87 -0.03
N ALA A 152 26.52 0.76 0.32
CA ALA A 152 27.62 0.78 1.26
C ALA A 152 28.67 1.80 0.78
N PRO A 153 29.09 2.75 1.63
CA PRO A 153 30.06 3.75 1.24
C PRO A 153 31.30 3.01 0.74
N ARG A 154 31.68 3.26 -0.52
CA ARG A 154 33.01 2.91 -1.01
C ARG A 154 33.97 3.63 -0.06
N ALA A 155 34.50 2.91 0.93
CA ALA A 155 35.56 3.40 1.78
C ALA A 155 36.60 4.02 0.84
N ALA A 156 36.73 5.35 0.92
CA ALA A 156 37.57 6.11 0.02
C ALA A 156 38.97 5.48 0.08
N PRO A 157 39.50 4.92 -1.02
CA PRO A 157 40.91 4.62 -1.04
C PRO A 157 41.63 5.96 -0.92
N HIS A 158 42.60 5.97 -0.01
CA HIS A 158 43.42 7.11 0.38
C HIS A 158 43.80 8.03 -0.80
N ALA A 159 43.82 9.32 -0.46
CA ALA A 159 44.36 10.39 -1.26
C ALA A 159 45.65 10.01 -2.01
N GLY A 160 45.68 10.30 -3.31
CA GLY A 160 46.92 10.38 -4.08
C GLY A 160 47.06 9.38 -5.21
N ALA A 161 46.28 9.51 -6.27
CA ALA A 161 46.72 9.13 -7.62
C ALA A 161 45.86 9.87 -8.66
N GLY A 162 46.54 10.45 -9.65
CA GLY A 162 46.00 11.39 -10.63
C GLY A 162 44.72 10.93 -11.33
N ARG A 163 43.83 11.90 -11.49
CA ARG A 163 42.56 11.82 -12.21
C ARG A 163 42.86 11.69 -13.72
N VAL A 164 42.62 10.53 -14.30
CA VAL A 164 42.38 10.39 -15.75
C VAL A 164 40.87 10.35 -15.89
N GLU A 165 40.30 11.42 -16.43
CA GLU A 165 38.86 11.52 -16.74
C GLU A 165 38.58 10.65 -17.97
N GLU A 166 38.06 9.44 -17.75
CA GLU A 166 37.46 8.63 -18.81
C GLU A 166 35.94 8.76 -18.70
N GLU A 167 35.39 9.65 -19.54
CA GLU A 167 33.97 9.83 -19.78
C GLU A 167 33.34 8.51 -20.25
N LEU A 168 32.55 7.87 -19.38
CA LEU A 168 31.68 6.77 -19.78
C LEU A 168 30.25 7.29 -19.92
N ASP A 169 29.92 7.63 -21.16
CA ASP A 169 28.60 8.01 -21.63
C ASP A 169 27.66 6.79 -21.58
N VAL A 170 26.88 6.67 -20.50
CA VAL A 170 25.87 5.60 -20.35
C VAL A 170 24.53 6.12 -20.86
N HIS A 171 24.28 5.83 -22.13
CA HIS A 171 23.04 6.09 -22.85
C HIS A 171 21.88 5.30 -22.20
N TRP A 172 21.02 5.97 -21.43
CA TRP A 172 19.76 5.41 -20.95
C TRP A 172 18.72 5.48 -22.08
N GLY A 173 18.53 4.38 -22.80
CA GLY A 173 17.43 4.23 -23.77
C GLY A 173 16.04 4.30 -23.12
N PRO A 174 14.98 4.57 -23.90
CA PRO A 174 13.67 4.95 -23.39
C PRO A 174 12.94 3.75 -22.78
N VAL A 175 12.88 3.68 -21.46
CA VAL A 175 11.96 2.78 -20.74
C VAL A 175 10.62 3.50 -20.65
N GLY A 176 9.68 3.05 -21.49
CA GLY A 176 8.31 3.56 -21.56
C GLY A 176 7.63 3.59 -20.19
N ILE A 177 7.17 4.79 -19.83
CA ILE A 177 6.44 5.11 -18.61
C ILE A 177 5.02 4.55 -18.76
N VAL A 178 4.66 3.61 -17.88
CA VAL A 178 3.28 3.15 -17.69
C VAL A 178 2.86 3.66 -16.31
N ALA A 179 2.14 4.78 -16.28
CA ALA A 179 1.50 5.30 -15.08
C ALA A 179 0.23 4.48 -14.80
N GLY A 180 0.16 3.89 -13.59
CA GLY A 180 -1.00 3.17 -13.11
C GLY A 180 -2.05 4.12 -12.54
N PHE A 181 -3.22 4.13 -13.16
CA PHE A 181 -4.46 4.68 -12.61
C PHE A 181 -5.24 3.55 -11.94
N TYR A 182 -5.20 3.41 -10.61
CA TYR A 182 -6.25 2.72 -9.83
C TYR A 182 -6.28 3.25 -8.37
N ALA A 183 -7.48 3.20 -7.78
CA ALA A 183 -7.94 3.75 -6.49
C ALA A 183 -8.40 5.23 -6.55
N GLY A 184 -9.59 5.61 -6.07
CA GLY A 184 -10.57 4.83 -5.32
C GLY A 184 -11.97 5.42 -5.43
N GLU A 185 -12.94 4.53 -5.23
CA GLU A 185 -14.30 4.87 -4.83
C GLU A 185 -14.83 3.63 -4.10
N GLN A 186 -14.57 3.56 -2.80
CA GLN A 186 -15.15 2.60 -1.86
C GLN A 186 -15.05 3.20 -0.46
N ALA A 187 -16.09 3.93 -0.05
CA ALA A 187 -16.41 4.22 1.34
C ALA A 187 -17.87 4.72 1.42
N ALA A 188 -18.82 3.84 1.13
CA ALA A 188 -20.23 4.02 1.50
C ALA A 188 -21.00 2.70 1.28
N ALA A 189 -20.78 1.70 2.13
CA ALA A 189 -21.76 0.67 2.48
C ALA A 189 -21.13 -0.32 3.45
N LEU A 190 -21.91 -0.72 4.46
CA LEU A 190 -21.62 -1.68 5.54
C LEU A 190 -21.25 -1.03 6.88
N GLY A 191 -22.24 -0.32 7.45
CA GLY A 191 -22.45 -0.38 8.88
C GLY A 191 -23.25 -1.64 9.21
N GLU A 192 -22.65 -2.53 10.01
CA GLU A 192 -23.29 -3.29 11.10
C GLU A 192 -22.21 -4.14 11.79
N GLY A 193 -22.10 -3.98 13.10
CA GLY A 193 -21.00 -4.50 13.91
C GLY A 193 -21.01 -6.02 14.01
N ILE A 194 -19.90 -6.64 13.60
CA ILE A 194 -19.58 -8.03 13.95
C ILE A 194 -18.52 -7.99 15.06
N PRO A 195 -18.78 -8.54 16.25
CA PRO A 195 -17.77 -8.61 17.30
C PRO A 195 -16.71 -9.65 16.92
N HIS A 196 -15.47 -9.21 16.69
CA HIS A 196 -14.36 -10.11 16.38
C HIS A 196 -13.70 -10.65 17.65
N ALA A 197 -13.70 -11.98 17.80
CA ALA A 197 -12.97 -12.69 18.85
C ALA A 197 -11.44 -12.62 18.63
N PRO A 198 -10.61 -12.80 19.69
CA PRO A 198 -9.16 -12.63 19.58
C PRO A 198 -8.54 -13.68 18.64
N ARG A 199 -7.80 -13.23 17.62
CA ARG A 199 -7.08 -14.09 16.66
C ARG A 199 -5.63 -14.32 17.10
N ALA A 200 -5.09 -15.50 16.80
CA ALA A 200 -3.71 -15.85 17.12
C ALA A 200 -2.68 -15.04 16.31
N LEU A 201 -1.52 -14.73 16.92
CA LEU A 201 -0.47 -13.84 16.40
C LEU A 201 0.09 -14.24 15.02
N ALA A 202 0.21 -15.55 14.75
CA ALA A 202 0.65 -16.05 13.44
C ALA A 202 -0.34 -15.73 12.31
N VAL A 203 -1.64 -15.62 12.65
CA VAL A 203 -2.69 -15.24 11.70
C VAL A 203 -2.63 -13.75 11.42
N ILE A 204 -2.35 -12.91 12.42
CA ILE A 204 -2.19 -11.45 12.27
C ILE A 204 -0.92 -11.12 11.46
N ALA A 205 0.20 -11.81 11.71
CA ALA A 205 1.44 -11.63 10.97
C ALA A 205 1.33 -12.08 9.50
N GLY A 206 0.44 -13.04 9.21
CA GLY A 206 0.09 -13.47 7.84
C GLY A 206 -1.03 -12.63 7.19
N ASP A 207 -1.72 -11.79 7.96
CA ASP A 207 -2.87 -11.02 7.51
C ASP A 207 -2.42 -9.73 6.79
N LYS A 208 -2.65 -9.70 5.48
CA LYS A 208 -2.42 -8.53 4.62
C LYS A 208 -3.35 -7.35 4.94
N GLN A 209 -4.30 -7.55 5.87
CA GLN A 209 -5.27 -6.57 6.35
C GLN A 209 -5.11 -6.28 7.86
N SER A 210 -4.01 -6.72 8.50
CA SER A 210 -3.74 -6.44 9.93
C SER A 210 -3.75 -4.95 10.30
N ILE A 211 -3.55 -4.05 9.32
CA ILE A 211 -3.65 -2.59 9.47
C ILE A 211 -5.08 -2.07 9.74
N HIS A 212 -6.10 -2.93 9.65
CA HIS A 212 -7.50 -2.61 9.93
C HIS A 212 -7.99 -3.17 11.28
N THR A 213 -7.09 -3.72 12.11
CA THR A 213 -7.44 -4.19 13.46
C THR A 213 -7.72 -3.02 14.40
N VAL A 214 -8.61 -3.20 15.37
CA VAL A 214 -9.04 -2.14 16.31
C VAL A 214 -7.86 -1.57 17.07
N GLU A 215 -6.90 -2.43 17.43
CA GLU A 215 -5.68 -2.07 18.16
C GLU A 215 -4.76 -1.19 17.31
N VAL A 216 -4.57 -1.53 16.03
CA VAL A 216 -3.77 -0.71 15.11
C VAL A 216 -4.46 0.62 14.85
N VAL A 217 -5.79 0.63 14.66
CA VAL A 217 -6.55 1.88 14.47
C VAL A 217 -6.46 2.79 15.69
N SER A 218 -6.58 2.23 16.91
CA SER A 218 -6.45 2.98 18.16
C SER A 218 -5.04 3.57 18.33
N HIS A 219 -4.00 2.76 18.07
CA HIS A 219 -2.62 3.24 18.10
C HIS A 219 -2.36 4.33 17.05
N MET A 220 -2.87 4.14 15.84
CA MET A 220 -2.78 5.12 14.76
C MET A 220 -3.43 6.45 15.12
N ARG A 221 -4.60 6.44 15.78
CA ARG A 221 -5.23 7.66 16.30
C ARG A 221 -4.34 8.37 17.31
N SER A 222 -3.75 7.62 18.25
CA SER A 222 -2.83 8.19 19.24
C SER A 222 -1.60 8.82 18.60
N ILE A 223 -1.04 8.22 17.54
CA ILE A 223 0.10 8.82 16.82
C ILE A 223 -0.36 10.10 16.12
N VAL A 224 -1.47 10.04 15.39
CA VAL A 224 -2.03 11.18 14.66
C VAL A 224 -2.28 12.35 15.61
N ASP A 225 -2.92 12.12 16.76
CA ASP A 225 -3.20 13.17 17.74
C ASP A 225 -1.94 13.85 18.26
N LYS A 226 -0.84 13.10 18.40
CA LYS A 226 0.46 13.66 18.83
C LYS A 226 1.15 14.41 17.71
N VAL A 227 1.21 13.83 16.50
CA VAL A 227 1.78 14.47 15.31
C VAL A 227 1.09 15.80 15.01
N ARG A 228 -0.25 15.84 15.18
CA ARG A 228 -1.07 17.03 14.93
C ARG A 228 -0.85 18.17 15.93
N LYS A 229 -0.10 17.96 17.02
CA LYS A 229 0.32 19.05 17.93
C LYS A 229 1.47 19.87 17.39
N VAL A 230 2.15 19.41 16.33
CA VAL A 230 3.17 20.19 15.65
C VAL A 230 2.52 21.42 15.02
N GLU A 231 3.03 22.60 15.33
CA GLU A 231 2.51 23.85 14.78
C GLU A 231 2.77 23.92 13.27
N VAL A 232 1.71 24.12 12.49
CA VAL A 232 1.76 24.23 11.03
C VAL A 232 1.43 25.67 10.62
N PRO A 233 2.37 26.43 10.02
CA PRO A 233 2.10 27.77 9.54
C PRO A 233 1.03 27.79 8.43
N LEU A 234 0.29 28.89 8.31
CA LEU A 234 -0.87 29.01 7.41
C LEU A 234 -0.59 28.58 5.96
N GLU A 235 0.60 28.90 5.44
CA GLU A 235 1.02 28.56 4.07
C GLU A 235 1.31 27.07 3.84
N TYR A 236 1.44 26.30 4.92
CA TYR A 236 1.60 24.85 4.89
C TYR A 236 0.30 24.12 5.24
N GLN A 237 -0.73 24.81 5.74
CA GLN A 237 -1.96 24.15 6.17
C GLN A 237 -2.75 23.62 4.98
N TRP A 238 -3.01 22.32 5.03
CA TRP A 238 -3.87 21.62 4.11
C TRP A 238 -5.26 22.26 4.09
N ASN A 239 -5.77 22.45 2.87
CA ASN A 239 -7.12 22.91 2.64
C ASN A 239 -7.59 22.43 1.25
N THR A 240 -8.90 22.45 1.03
CA THR A 240 -9.51 21.96 -0.21
C THR A 240 -9.50 22.97 -1.37
N ARG A 241 -9.10 24.22 -1.13
CA ARG A 241 -9.25 25.34 -2.09
C ARG A 241 -7.93 25.81 -2.70
N VAL A 242 -6.83 25.64 -1.99
CA VAL A 242 -5.50 26.16 -2.27
C VAL A 242 -4.49 25.09 -1.87
N VAL A 243 -3.66 24.66 -2.82
CA VAL A 243 -2.60 23.69 -2.53
C VAL A 243 -1.53 24.37 -1.67
N SER A 244 -1.22 23.77 -0.51
CA SER A 244 -0.20 24.28 0.40
C SER A 244 1.22 24.11 -0.17
N LYS A 245 2.22 24.71 0.47
CA LYS A 245 3.64 24.50 0.10
C LYS A 245 4.14 23.09 0.41
N THR A 246 3.48 22.36 1.31
CA THR A 246 3.93 21.06 1.83
C THR A 246 4.26 20.05 0.73
N PRO A 247 3.36 19.74 -0.25
CA PRO A 247 3.65 18.72 -1.25
C PRO A 247 4.87 19.06 -2.10
N GLY A 248 4.97 20.32 -2.53
CA GLY A 248 6.08 20.80 -3.36
C GLY A 248 7.42 20.69 -2.65
N GLU A 249 7.46 21.07 -1.37
CA GLU A 249 8.68 20.98 -0.57
C GLU A 249 9.07 19.52 -0.25
N ILE A 250 8.11 18.63 0.01
CA ILE A 250 8.40 17.20 0.20
C ILE A 250 9.00 16.62 -1.09
N ILE A 251 8.41 16.91 -2.25
CA ILE A 251 8.89 16.40 -3.54
C ILE A 251 10.33 16.88 -3.79
N ALA A 252 10.60 18.17 -3.59
CA ALA A 252 11.92 18.75 -3.80
C ALA A 252 12.95 18.28 -2.75
N GLY A 253 12.57 18.27 -1.48
CA GLY A 253 13.44 17.94 -0.34
C GLY A 253 13.78 16.46 -0.26
N CYS A 254 12.79 15.58 -0.48
CA CYS A 254 13.00 14.13 -0.47
C CYS A 254 13.42 13.57 -1.84
N LYS A 255 13.33 14.36 -2.92
CA LYS A 255 13.63 13.93 -4.30
C LYS A 255 12.85 12.66 -4.65
N LEU A 256 11.53 12.73 -4.51
CA LEU A 256 10.64 11.60 -4.74
C LEU A 256 10.67 11.14 -6.20
N SER A 257 10.56 9.83 -6.45
CA SER A 257 10.33 9.32 -7.79
C SER A 257 9.00 9.81 -8.38
N GLY A 258 8.88 9.79 -9.71
CA GLY A 258 7.64 10.20 -10.41
C GLY A 258 6.38 9.47 -9.92
N PRO A 259 6.38 8.12 -9.81
CA PRO A 259 5.22 7.38 -9.30
C PRO A 259 4.85 7.75 -7.87
N ALA A 260 5.85 7.92 -6.99
CA ALA A 260 5.63 8.32 -5.60
C ALA A 260 5.10 9.74 -5.48
N THR A 261 5.58 10.65 -6.33
CA THR A 261 5.09 12.03 -6.42
C THR A 261 3.60 12.05 -6.77
N VAL A 262 3.20 11.33 -7.83
CA VAL A 262 1.80 11.27 -8.27
C VAL A 262 0.90 10.68 -7.18
N GLU A 263 1.31 9.56 -6.58
CA GLU A 263 0.51 8.90 -5.55
C GLU A 263 0.39 9.75 -4.28
N MET A 264 1.49 10.34 -3.82
CA MET A 264 1.51 11.22 -2.65
C MET A 264 0.64 12.47 -2.89
N ILE A 265 0.75 13.13 -4.05
CA ILE A 265 -0.11 14.29 -4.39
C ILE A 265 -1.58 13.85 -4.40
N ARG A 266 -1.89 12.72 -5.03
CA ARG A 266 -3.26 12.20 -5.07
C ARG A 266 -3.80 12.05 -3.66
N LEU A 267 -3.11 11.30 -2.79
CA LEU A 267 -3.54 11.08 -1.40
C LEU A 267 -3.61 12.38 -0.59
N TYR A 268 -2.67 13.30 -0.81
CA TYR A 268 -2.65 14.61 -0.18
C TYR A 268 -3.89 15.44 -0.52
N THR A 269 -4.33 15.42 -1.79
CA THR A 269 -5.49 16.21 -2.24
C THR A 269 -6.86 15.59 -1.93
N LEU A 270 -6.90 14.35 -1.44
CA LEU A 270 -8.16 13.69 -1.11
C LEU A 270 -8.77 14.28 0.18
N ASP A 271 -9.99 14.77 0.06
CA ASP A 271 -10.83 15.20 1.17
C ASP A 271 -11.59 14.02 1.79
N THR A 272 -10.88 12.93 2.09
CA THR A 272 -11.47 11.71 2.65
C THR A 272 -11.04 11.52 4.09
N ALA A 273 -11.94 10.96 4.89
CA ALA A 273 -11.60 10.50 6.22
C ALA A 273 -10.83 9.17 6.13
N ILE A 274 -9.78 9.05 6.93
CA ILE A 274 -9.01 7.82 7.11
C ILE A 274 -9.14 7.43 8.58
N TYR A 275 -9.43 6.15 8.85
CA TYR A 275 -9.65 5.61 10.21
C TYR A 275 -10.78 6.31 11.00
N ASP A 276 -11.76 6.87 10.29
CA ASP A 276 -12.86 7.69 10.87
C ASP A 276 -12.36 8.83 11.76
N ILE A 277 -11.18 9.39 11.47
CA ILE A 277 -10.59 10.49 12.23
C ILE A 277 -11.20 11.82 11.79
N GLU A 278 -10.81 12.32 10.62
CA GLU A 278 -11.36 13.53 10.04
C GLU A 278 -11.11 13.58 8.53
N GLN A 279 -11.88 14.40 7.82
CA GLN A 279 -11.69 14.67 6.40
C GLN A 279 -10.34 15.37 6.13
N GLY A 280 -9.68 14.96 5.05
CA GLY A 280 -8.37 15.49 4.65
C GLY A 280 -7.22 15.11 5.59
N ILE A 281 -7.42 14.11 6.46
CA ILE A 281 -6.44 13.78 7.52
C ILE A 281 -5.07 13.42 6.95
N TYR A 282 -5.00 12.80 5.77
CA TYR A 282 -3.71 12.49 5.13
C TYR A 282 -2.89 13.76 4.91
N GLY A 283 -3.48 14.78 4.28
CA GLY A 283 -2.80 16.04 4.01
C GLY A 283 -2.40 16.77 5.28
N LYS A 284 -3.31 16.83 6.27
CA LYS A 284 -3.05 17.43 7.59
C LYS A 284 -1.91 16.77 8.35
N VAL A 285 -1.80 15.44 8.29
CA VAL A 285 -0.68 14.71 8.87
C VAL A 285 0.60 14.97 8.10
N MET A 286 0.55 15.02 6.76
CA MET A 286 1.71 15.34 5.93
C MET A 286 2.27 16.74 6.19
N ASP A 287 1.41 17.74 6.45
CA ASP A 287 1.89 19.08 6.83
C ASP A 287 2.64 19.07 8.15
N SER A 288 2.04 18.39 9.15
CA SER A 288 2.59 18.29 10.50
C SER A 288 3.91 17.51 10.49
N MET A 289 3.95 16.39 9.74
CA MET A 289 5.14 15.60 9.46
C MET A 289 6.22 16.46 8.81
N TRP A 290 5.89 17.26 7.80
CA TRP A 290 6.89 18.06 7.10
C TRP A 290 7.49 19.15 7.98
N GLN A 291 6.67 19.83 8.79
CA GLN A 291 7.18 20.78 9.78
C GLN A 291 8.06 20.09 10.83
N PHE A 292 7.66 18.90 11.28
CA PHE A 292 8.48 18.10 12.19
C PHE A 292 9.85 17.78 11.57
N VAL A 293 9.88 17.25 10.35
CA VAL A 293 11.12 16.91 9.63
C VAL A 293 12.00 18.15 9.48
N LYS A 294 11.44 19.29 9.05
CA LYS A 294 12.21 20.53 8.85
C LYS A 294 12.87 21.06 10.12
N ASN A 295 12.21 20.89 11.26
CA ASN A 295 12.69 21.40 12.55
C ASN A 295 13.51 20.37 13.35
N HIS A 296 13.61 19.13 12.86
CA HIS A 296 14.34 18.07 13.55
C HIS A 296 15.86 18.17 13.32
N PRO A 297 16.70 17.92 14.34
CA PRO A 297 18.17 17.94 14.20
C PRO A 297 18.71 17.02 13.10
N GLU A 298 18.06 15.88 12.89
CA GLU A 298 18.44 14.86 11.90
C GLU A 298 17.64 14.96 10.58
N THR A 299 17.36 16.18 10.11
CA THR A 299 16.46 16.41 8.96
C THR A 299 16.85 15.60 7.72
N GLU A 300 18.14 15.49 7.40
CA GLU A 300 18.59 14.81 6.18
C GLU A 300 18.37 13.29 6.24
N SER A 301 18.66 12.67 7.39
CA SER A 301 18.38 11.25 7.62
C SER A 301 16.87 10.98 7.57
N LEU A 302 16.06 11.84 8.20
CA LEU A 302 14.60 11.74 8.16
C LEU A 302 14.04 11.88 6.75
N ARG A 303 14.58 12.77 5.92
CA ARG A 303 14.16 12.89 4.51
C ARG A 303 14.39 11.61 3.72
N VAL A 304 15.50 10.90 3.98
CA VAL A 304 15.78 9.61 3.34
C VAL A 304 14.75 8.56 3.78
N ILE A 305 14.48 8.46 5.08
CA ILE A 305 13.50 7.49 5.61
C ILE A 305 12.09 7.78 5.09
N ILE A 306 11.67 9.05 5.13
CA ILE A 306 10.36 9.48 4.60
C ILE A 306 10.26 9.21 3.10
N LYS A 307 11.33 9.46 2.33
CA LYS A 307 11.38 9.08 0.92
C LYS A 307 11.12 7.59 0.75
N GLU A 308 11.85 6.74 1.45
CA GLU A 308 11.74 5.29 1.34
C GLU A 308 10.33 4.80 1.66
N GLU A 309 9.69 5.36 2.69
CA GLU A 309 8.33 4.98 3.07
C GLU A 309 7.26 5.48 2.08
N ILE A 310 7.39 6.71 1.55
CA ILE A 310 6.47 7.21 0.51
C ILE A 310 6.63 6.37 -0.77
N GLU A 311 7.85 6.04 -1.17
CA GLU A 311 8.11 5.21 -2.36
C GLU A 311 7.63 3.76 -2.17
N ALA A 312 7.80 3.20 -0.98
CA ALA A 312 7.26 1.88 -0.63
C ALA A 312 5.73 1.87 -0.53
N GLY A 313 5.11 3.02 -0.28
CA GLY A 313 3.66 3.22 -0.22
C GLY A 313 2.96 3.23 -1.58
N VAL A 314 3.71 3.30 -2.69
CA VAL A 314 3.13 3.31 -4.04
C VAL A 314 2.32 2.03 -4.31
N GLY A 315 1.06 2.21 -4.65
CA GLY A 315 0.12 1.11 -4.92
C GLY A 315 -0.57 0.54 -3.68
N TYR A 316 -0.31 1.08 -2.49
CA TYR A 316 -1.07 0.78 -1.27
C TYR A 316 -2.25 1.75 -1.08
N CYS A 317 -3.24 1.35 -0.29
CA CYS A 317 -4.38 2.21 0.05
C CYS A 317 -3.95 3.41 0.92
N ALA A 318 -4.84 4.40 1.06
CA ALA A 318 -4.59 5.60 1.86
C ALA A 318 -4.30 5.29 3.34
N GLN A 319 -4.99 4.30 3.92
CA GLN A 319 -4.76 3.79 5.27
C GLN A 319 -3.36 3.20 5.45
N GLY A 320 -2.93 2.37 4.48
CA GLY A 320 -1.59 1.77 4.48
C GLY A 320 -0.49 2.82 4.35
N ASN A 321 -0.68 3.81 3.47
CA ASN A 321 0.26 4.92 3.33
C ASN A 321 0.34 5.76 4.61
N LEU A 322 -0.80 6.13 5.21
CA LEU A 322 -0.82 6.92 6.44
C LEU A 322 -0.13 6.17 7.60
N THR A 323 -0.37 4.87 7.73
CA THR A 323 0.25 4.00 8.74
C THR A 323 1.77 3.98 8.62
N ARG A 324 2.31 3.86 7.41
CA ARG A 324 3.76 3.89 7.18
C ARG A 324 4.38 5.19 7.68
N ILE A 325 3.80 6.33 7.30
CA ILE A 325 4.29 7.65 7.71
C ILE A 325 4.21 7.82 9.23
N CYS A 326 3.09 7.44 9.84
CA CYS A 326 2.93 7.54 11.29
C CYS A 326 3.90 6.63 12.05
N ASN A 327 4.21 5.44 11.54
CA ASN A 327 5.18 4.54 12.17
C ASN A 327 6.60 5.10 12.14
N VAL A 328 6.98 5.83 11.09
CA VAL A 328 8.26 6.57 11.11
C VAL A 328 8.23 7.60 12.22
N LEU A 329 7.20 8.46 12.26
CA LEU A 329 7.10 9.53 13.25
C LEU A 329 7.04 9.00 14.69
N ALA A 330 6.39 7.85 14.91
CA ALA A 330 6.35 7.18 16.20
C ALA A 330 7.76 6.85 16.74
N GLY A 331 8.72 6.55 15.87
CA GLY A 331 10.11 6.31 16.27
C GLY A 331 10.87 7.55 16.76
N TYR A 332 10.34 8.76 16.49
CA TYR A 332 11.00 10.03 16.79
C TYR A 332 10.21 10.93 17.75
N ILE A 333 8.92 10.66 17.98
CA ILE A 333 8.11 11.40 18.93
C ILE A 333 8.23 10.72 20.29
N GLU A 334 8.77 11.44 21.28
CA GLU A 334 8.85 10.99 22.67
C GLU A 334 7.44 10.59 23.18
N ASP A 335 7.38 9.55 24.01
CA ASP A 335 6.16 8.92 24.54
C ASP A 335 5.32 8.10 23.55
N ILE A 336 5.80 7.79 22.33
CA ILE A 336 5.13 6.80 21.45
C ILE A 336 5.91 5.49 21.49
N THR A 337 5.62 4.66 22.50
CA THR A 337 6.00 3.25 22.44
C THR A 337 5.08 2.51 21.47
N PRO A 338 5.61 1.61 20.63
CA PRO A 338 4.77 0.66 19.89
C PRO A 338 3.84 -0.03 20.88
N PRO A 339 2.60 -0.40 20.49
CA PRO A 339 1.71 -1.09 21.39
C PRO A 339 2.36 -2.44 21.72
N SER A 340 2.95 -2.53 22.92
CA SER A 340 3.41 -3.79 23.49
C SER A 340 2.23 -4.74 23.48
N SER A 341 2.45 -6.00 23.12
CA SER A 341 1.33 -6.94 23.00
C SER A 341 0.57 -7.02 24.33
N ARG A 342 -0.73 -7.33 24.33
CA ARG A 342 -1.48 -7.47 25.59
C ARG A 342 -0.82 -8.47 26.57
N PHE A 343 -0.07 -9.44 26.05
CA PHE A 343 0.71 -10.40 26.84
C PHE A 343 1.96 -9.77 27.44
N GLU A 344 2.65 -8.91 26.70
CA GLU A 344 3.80 -8.15 27.16
C GLU A 344 3.38 -7.12 28.20
N GLN A 345 2.28 -6.39 27.96
CA GLN A 345 1.66 -5.50 28.94
C GLN A 345 1.24 -6.24 30.22
N ALA A 346 0.63 -7.42 30.08
CA ALA A 346 0.26 -8.23 31.23
C ALA A 346 1.51 -8.67 31.99
N ASN A 347 2.56 -9.12 31.29
CA ASN A 347 3.79 -9.57 31.92
C ASN A 347 4.48 -8.43 32.67
N ASP A 348 4.68 -7.28 32.05
CA ASP A 348 5.36 -6.14 32.67
C ASP A 348 4.59 -5.62 33.89
N ARG A 349 3.28 -5.43 33.76
CA ARG A 349 2.44 -4.95 34.86
C ARG A 349 2.34 -5.98 35.99
N ILE A 350 2.32 -7.27 35.69
CA ILE A 350 2.30 -8.32 36.72
C ILE A 350 3.66 -8.48 37.41
N GLN A 351 4.77 -8.32 36.69
CA GLN A 351 6.11 -8.33 37.31
C GLN A 351 6.27 -7.16 38.29
N GLN A 352 5.72 -5.99 37.99
CA GLN A 352 5.74 -4.85 38.92
C GLN A 352 5.01 -5.17 40.24
N LEU A 353 3.96 -5.99 40.19
CA LEU A 353 3.22 -6.40 41.37
C LEU A 353 4.00 -7.35 42.30
N LEU A 354 5.06 -8.02 41.82
CA LEU A 354 5.88 -8.90 42.69
C LEU A 354 6.56 -8.14 43.83
N SER A 355 6.73 -6.82 43.68
CA SER A 355 7.27 -5.95 44.72
C SER A 355 6.27 -5.64 45.86
N VAL A 356 4.97 -5.95 45.68
CA VAL A 356 3.93 -5.71 46.69
C VAL A 356 3.91 -6.86 47.70
N GLU A 357 4.24 -6.61 48.96
CA GLU A 357 4.37 -7.66 50.00
C GLU A 357 3.07 -8.43 50.27
N ASP A 358 1.91 -7.77 50.26
CA ASP A 358 0.62 -8.42 50.51
C ASP A 358 0.13 -9.20 49.28
N VAL A 359 0.11 -10.53 49.41
CA VAL A 359 -0.35 -11.47 48.38
C VAL A 359 -1.80 -11.22 47.97
N ASN A 360 -2.69 -10.85 48.91
CA ASN A 360 -4.09 -10.61 48.58
C ASN A 360 -4.27 -9.35 47.74
N SER A 361 -3.62 -8.25 48.12
CA SER A 361 -3.58 -7.02 47.33
C SER A 361 -2.94 -7.22 45.97
N ARG A 362 -1.90 -8.08 45.89
CA ARG A 362 -1.25 -8.47 44.63
C ARG A 362 -2.21 -9.20 43.68
N LYS A 363 -2.92 -10.20 44.19
CA LYS A 363 -3.91 -10.98 43.43
C LYS A 363 -5.08 -10.13 42.95
N MET A 364 -5.60 -9.23 43.79
CA MET A 364 -6.68 -8.32 43.38
C MET A 364 -6.22 -7.35 42.28
N SER A 365 -5.00 -6.82 42.40
CA SER A 365 -4.43 -5.92 41.40
C SER A 365 -4.16 -6.65 40.07
N ALA A 366 -3.61 -7.86 40.13
CA ALA A 366 -3.38 -8.69 38.95
C ALA A 366 -4.70 -9.05 38.24
N LYS A 367 -5.73 -9.42 39.01
CA LYS A 367 -7.07 -9.70 38.48
C LYS A 367 -7.66 -8.48 37.75
N ALA A 368 -7.53 -7.29 38.32
CA ALA A 368 -7.99 -6.06 37.68
C ALA A 368 -7.25 -5.79 36.36
N ILE A 369 -5.92 -5.96 36.34
CA ILE A 369 -5.07 -5.76 35.15
C ILE A 369 -5.44 -6.76 34.04
N LEU A 370 -5.64 -8.03 34.38
CA LEU A 370 -5.99 -9.06 33.39
C LEU A 370 -7.38 -8.82 32.78
N LEU A 371 -8.37 -8.39 33.57
CA LEU A 371 -9.69 -8.01 33.06
C LEU A 371 -9.62 -6.76 32.17
N GLU A 372 -8.85 -5.76 32.56
CA GLU A 372 -8.59 -4.54 31.78
C GLU A 372 -7.99 -4.87 30.40
N LEU A 373 -7.04 -5.81 30.37
CA LEU A 373 -6.37 -6.28 29.15
C LEU A 373 -7.20 -7.33 28.35
N GLY A 374 -8.43 -7.62 28.79
CA GLY A 374 -9.36 -8.50 28.08
C GLY A 374 -9.06 -9.99 28.15
N PHE A 375 -8.31 -10.44 29.16
CA PHE A 375 -8.16 -11.86 29.46
C PHE A 375 -9.45 -12.42 30.08
N LYS A 376 -9.77 -13.67 29.76
CA LYS A 376 -10.95 -14.35 30.31
C LYS A 376 -10.55 -15.15 31.54
N GLU A 377 -11.34 -15.01 32.61
CA GLU A 377 -11.19 -15.85 33.80
C GLU A 377 -11.23 -17.33 33.42
N GLY A 378 -10.25 -18.08 33.91
CA GLY A 378 -10.13 -19.53 33.69
C GLY A 378 -9.44 -19.94 32.40
N ASP A 379 -8.95 -19.00 31.57
CA ASP A 379 -8.06 -19.37 30.47
C ASP A 379 -6.64 -19.77 30.98
N ALA A 380 -5.87 -20.45 30.14
CA ALA A 380 -4.54 -20.95 30.49
C ALA A 380 -3.54 -19.82 30.85
N HIS A 381 -3.62 -18.69 30.16
CA HIS A 381 -2.80 -17.51 30.44
C HIS A 381 -3.22 -16.80 31.72
N TRP A 382 -4.53 -16.68 31.96
CA TRP A 382 -5.08 -16.15 33.20
C TRP A 382 -4.55 -16.92 34.41
N SER A 383 -4.62 -18.25 34.33
CA SER A 383 -4.16 -19.13 35.41
C SER A 383 -2.65 -18.98 35.65
N ALA A 384 -1.83 -18.97 34.59
CA ALA A 384 -0.38 -18.79 34.69
C ALA A 384 0.01 -17.44 35.31
N TYR A 385 -0.68 -16.35 34.94
CA TYR A 385 -0.44 -15.03 35.52
C TYR A 385 -0.87 -14.95 37.00
N MET A 386 -2.00 -15.57 37.36
CA MET A 386 -2.48 -15.60 38.74
C MET A 386 -1.61 -16.48 39.65
N GLU A 387 -0.98 -17.53 39.12
CA GLU A 387 0.04 -18.32 39.83
C GLU A 387 1.32 -17.51 40.07
N THR A 388 1.70 -16.64 39.13
CA THR A 388 2.91 -15.81 39.25
C THR A 388 2.82 -14.83 40.43
N VAL A 389 1.60 -14.35 40.75
CA VAL A 389 1.35 -13.42 41.86
C VAL A 389 0.85 -14.10 43.13
N ALA A 390 0.78 -15.43 43.14
CA ALA A 390 0.44 -16.23 44.32
C ALA A 390 1.64 -16.40 45.24
#